data_AF-A0A1H9YGM0-F1
#
_entry.id   AF-A0A1H9YGM0-F1
#
_cell.length_a   1.000
_cell.length_b   1.000
_cell.length_c   1.000
_cell.angle_alpha   90.00
_cell.angle_beta   90.00
_cell.angle_gamma   90.00
#
_symmetry.space_group_name_H-M   'P 1'
#
loop_
_entity.id
_entity.type
_entity.pdbx_description
1 polymer ?
#
loop_
_entity_poly.entity_id
_entity_poly.type
_entity_poly.pdbx_seq_one_letter_code
_entity_poly.pdbx_strand_id
1 'polypeptide(L)'
;MASQQKGENMNKEEIIKSMEKGIYYFINLYKIPQVDKEDVYQQCIVKILTSLEEFDPKKGKLDGFLMARIRGVVKEWVRKNNKKPLLVEDFYIVDENSPEKVLENGIIMEEEYQRLKMAIEKLPPMQHKVITLKYFYNLSMSEIAVFLGIHYSTVAKYHQRGLQRLRKLMK
;
A
#
# COMPACT_ATOMS: atom_id res chain seq x y z
N MET A 1 -0.56 -3.17 40.11
CA MET A 1 -1.47 -3.06 38.95
C MET A 1 -0.83 -2.48 37.67
N ALA A 2 0.47 -2.15 37.64
CA ALA A 2 1.14 -1.61 36.44
C ALA A 2 1.85 -2.66 35.55
N SER A 3 1.76 -3.95 35.89
CA SER A 3 2.61 -4.99 35.30
C SER A 3 1.95 -5.82 34.20
N GLN A 4 0.62 -5.77 34.05
CA GLN A 4 -0.13 -6.52 33.02
C GLN A 4 -0.38 -5.71 31.73
N GLN A 5 -0.33 -4.37 31.77
CA GLN A 5 -0.53 -3.52 30.57
C GLN A 5 0.70 -3.47 29.64
N LYS A 6 1.90 -3.83 30.11
CA LYS A 6 3.14 -3.69 29.33
C LYS A 6 3.36 -4.80 28.30
N GLY A 7 2.79 -5.99 28.53
CA GLY A 7 2.86 -7.13 27.60
C GLY A 7 1.82 -7.09 26.48
N GLU A 8 0.62 -6.55 26.73
CA GLU A 8 -0.42 -6.39 25.70
C GLU A 8 -0.17 -5.21 24.76
N ASN A 9 0.39 -4.10 25.26
CA ASN A 9 0.73 -2.94 24.43
C ASN A 9 1.86 -3.22 23.44
N MET A 10 2.80 -4.09 23.82
CA MET A 10 3.95 -4.49 22.97
C MET A 10 3.48 -5.19 21.68
N ASN A 11 2.38 -5.96 21.74
CA ASN A 11 1.82 -6.64 20.57
C ASN A 11 1.06 -5.68 19.64
N LYS A 12 0.29 -4.73 20.19
CA LYS A 12 -0.49 -3.76 19.39
C LYS A 12 0.41 -2.82 18.58
N GLU A 13 1.49 -2.32 19.18
CA GLU A 13 2.46 -1.46 18.50
C GLU A 13 3.17 -2.17 17.34
N GLU A 14 3.58 -3.44 17.54
CA GLU A 14 4.18 -4.27 16.49
C GLU A 14 3.21 -4.52 15.33
N ILE A 15 1.94 -4.80 15.64
CA ILE A 15 0.90 -4.97 14.61
C ILE A 15 0.71 -3.67 13.83
N ILE A 16 0.58 -2.52 14.51
CA ILE A 16 0.46 -1.21 13.84
C ILE A 16 1.63 -0.99 12.89
N LYS A 17 2.86 -1.19 13.39
CA LYS A 17 4.09 -1.02 12.61
C LYS A 17 4.11 -1.93 11.37
N SER A 18 3.63 -3.17 11.50
CA SER A 18 3.53 -4.09 10.36
C SER A 18 2.51 -3.62 9.31
N MET A 19 1.48 -2.88 9.71
CA MET A 19 0.40 -2.42 8.84
C MET A 19 0.67 -1.05 8.18
N GLU A 20 1.63 -0.25 8.68
CA GLU A 20 1.91 1.11 8.19
C GLU A 20 2.09 1.19 6.68
N LYS A 21 2.88 0.27 6.11
CA LYS A 21 3.12 0.20 4.66
C LYS A 21 1.79 0.08 3.89
N GLY A 22 0.84 -0.66 4.43
CA GLY A 22 -0.49 -0.81 3.84
C GLY A 22 -1.35 0.43 3.96
N ILE A 23 -1.29 1.14 5.10
CA ILE A 23 -1.98 2.41 5.29
C ILE A 23 -1.50 3.42 4.24
N TYR A 24 -0.19 3.64 4.16
CA TYR A 24 0.38 4.58 3.19
C TYR A 24 0.14 4.15 1.74
N TYR A 25 0.15 2.83 1.46
CA TYR A 25 -0.25 2.34 0.15
C TYR A 25 -1.64 2.79 -0.24
N PHE A 26 -2.64 2.62 0.64
CA PHE A 26 -3.99 3.04 0.32
C PHE A 26 -4.12 4.57 0.29
N ILE A 27 -3.52 5.30 1.22
CA ILE A 27 -3.51 6.78 1.21
C ILE A 27 -2.98 7.32 -0.13
N ASN A 28 -1.87 6.79 -0.61
CA ASN A 28 -1.28 7.22 -1.87
C ASN A 28 -2.07 6.72 -3.08
N LEU A 29 -2.54 5.46 -3.06
CA LEU A 29 -3.37 4.89 -4.12
C LEU A 29 -4.65 5.72 -4.34
N TYR A 30 -5.28 6.16 -3.25
CA TYR A 30 -6.50 6.96 -3.28
C TYR A 30 -6.25 8.47 -3.40
N LYS A 31 -5.00 8.90 -3.58
CA LYS A 31 -4.59 10.30 -3.78
C LYS A 31 -5.15 11.24 -2.70
N ILE A 32 -5.05 10.83 -1.45
CA ILE A 32 -5.44 11.66 -0.31
C ILE A 32 -4.55 12.92 -0.30
N PRO A 33 -5.13 14.15 -0.21
CA PRO A 33 -4.37 15.39 -0.15
C PRO A 33 -3.37 15.39 1.01
N GLN A 34 -2.20 16.01 0.82
CA GLN A 34 -1.13 16.01 1.82
C GLN A 34 -1.59 16.50 3.20
N VAL A 35 -2.46 17.52 3.23
CA VAL A 35 -3.02 18.10 4.46
C VAL A 35 -3.90 17.13 5.25
N ASP A 36 -4.46 16.11 4.59
CA ASP A 36 -5.39 15.15 5.19
C ASP A 36 -4.74 13.80 5.50
N LYS A 37 -3.50 13.56 5.03
CA LYS A 37 -2.85 12.24 5.17
C LYS A 37 -2.68 11.81 6.62
N GLU A 38 -2.32 12.73 7.51
CA GLU A 38 -2.15 12.43 8.93
C GLU A 38 -3.47 12.05 9.58
N ASP A 39 -4.55 12.78 9.30
CA ASP A 39 -5.90 12.47 9.81
C ASP A 39 -6.37 11.08 9.33
N VAL A 40 -6.22 10.79 8.03
CA VAL A 40 -6.58 9.47 7.48
C VAL A 40 -5.72 8.37 8.09
N TYR A 41 -4.42 8.60 8.27
CA TYR A 41 -3.53 7.65 8.94
C TYR A 41 -4.02 7.34 10.36
N GLN A 42 -4.31 8.37 11.17
CA GLN A 42 -4.81 8.19 12.54
C GLN A 42 -6.16 7.45 12.57
N GLN A 43 -7.07 7.74 11.62
CA GLN A 43 -8.32 6.98 11.49
C GLN A 43 -8.06 5.49 11.18
N CYS A 44 -7.08 5.17 10.35
CA CYS A 44 -6.66 3.80 10.11
C CYS A 44 -6.11 3.13 11.38
N ILE A 45 -5.29 3.83 12.17
CA ILE A 45 -4.78 3.31 13.45
C ILE A 45 -5.91 2.99 14.42
N VAL A 46 -6.84 3.92 14.63
CA VAL A 46 -8.03 3.70 15.47
C VAL A 46 -8.83 2.50 14.96
N LYS A 47 -8.97 2.36 13.63
CA LYS A 47 -9.67 1.22 13.06
C LYS A 47 -8.94 -0.10 13.28
N ILE A 48 -7.61 -0.13 13.19
CA ILE A 48 -6.82 -1.32 13.48
C ILE A 48 -7.04 -1.74 14.93
N LEU A 49 -6.85 -0.81 15.88
CA LEU A 49 -6.97 -1.07 17.30
C LEU A 49 -8.35 -1.62 17.69
N THR A 50 -9.42 -1.00 17.19
CA THR A 50 -10.80 -1.47 17.41
C THR A 50 -11.06 -2.81 16.72
N SER A 51 -10.54 -3.04 15.52
CA SER A 51 -10.75 -4.30 14.79
C SER A 51 -9.99 -5.47 15.42
N LEU A 52 -8.89 -5.22 16.12
CA LEU A 52 -8.13 -6.25 16.83
C LEU A 52 -8.96 -6.93 17.92
N GLU A 53 -9.83 -6.18 18.60
CA GLU A 53 -10.73 -6.70 19.64
C GLU A 53 -11.85 -7.57 19.05
N GLU A 54 -12.23 -7.32 17.79
CA GLU A 54 -13.26 -8.06 17.06
C GLU A 54 -12.71 -9.28 16.29
N PHE A 55 -11.39 -9.45 16.23
CA PHE A 55 -10.78 -10.43 15.35
C PHE A 55 -11.05 -11.87 15.83
N ASP A 56 -11.58 -12.70 14.92
CA ASP A 56 -11.77 -14.12 15.14
C ASP A 56 -10.79 -14.92 14.25
N PRO A 57 -9.77 -15.59 14.84
CA PRO A 57 -8.80 -16.39 14.10
C PRO A 57 -9.42 -17.51 13.25
N LYS A 58 -10.64 -17.96 13.58
CA LYS A 58 -11.35 -18.98 12.79
C LYS A 58 -11.86 -18.45 11.45
N LYS A 59 -11.97 -17.12 11.30
CA LYS A 59 -12.47 -16.47 10.08
C LYS A 59 -11.38 -16.08 9.08
N GLY A 60 -10.11 -16.29 9.40
CA GLY A 60 -9.00 -16.06 8.48
C GLY A 60 -7.74 -15.51 9.15
N LYS A 61 -6.81 -14.99 8.33
CA LYS A 61 -5.56 -14.38 8.81
C LYS A 61 -5.77 -12.92 9.22
N LEU A 62 -5.12 -12.53 10.32
CA LEU A 62 -5.21 -11.19 10.90
C LEU A 62 -4.83 -10.09 9.88
N ASP A 63 -3.69 -10.21 9.22
CA ASP A 63 -3.20 -9.21 8.26
C ASP A 63 -4.21 -8.95 7.13
N GLY A 64 -4.78 -10.01 6.54
CA GLY A 64 -5.76 -9.87 5.47
C GLY A 64 -7.04 -9.19 5.95
N PHE A 65 -7.47 -9.51 7.18
CA PHE A 65 -8.60 -8.86 7.82
C PHE A 65 -8.33 -7.37 8.08
N LEU A 66 -7.20 -7.02 8.71
CA LEU A 66 -6.82 -5.62 8.98
C LEU A 66 -6.63 -4.82 7.70
N MET A 67 -6.01 -5.38 6.66
CA MET A 67 -5.87 -4.73 5.36
C MET A 67 -7.21 -4.41 4.70
N ALA A 68 -8.22 -5.29 4.87
CA ALA A 68 -9.57 -5.00 4.42
C ALA A 68 -10.21 -3.84 5.20
N ARG A 69 -9.97 -3.76 6.53
CA ARG A 69 -10.46 -2.65 7.36
C ARG A 69 -9.80 -1.32 7.01
N ILE A 70 -8.47 -1.29 6.84
CA ILE A 70 -7.71 -0.11 6.43
C ILE A 70 -8.23 0.42 5.09
N ARG A 71 -8.35 -0.46 4.09
CA ARG A 71 -8.91 -0.10 2.77
C ARG A 71 -10.31 0.50 2.89
N GLY A 72 -11.14 -0.06 3.77
CA GLY A 72 -12.49 0.44 4.05
C GLY A 72 -12.48 1.87 4.59
N VAL A 73 -11.59 2.19 5.53
CA VAL A 73 -11.44 3.54 6.10
C VAL A 73 -11.06 4.55 5.03
N VAL A 74 -10.00 4.27 4.26
CA VAL A 74 -9.55 5.19 3.20
C VAL A 74 -10.64 5.39 2.15
N LYS A 75 -11.31 4.31 1.72
CA LYS A 75 -12.42 4.39 0.77
C LYS A 75 -13.59 5.21 1.30
N GLU A 76 -13.93 5.06 2.57
CA GLU A 76 -14.99 5.80 3.23
C GLU A 76 -14.65 7.28 3.37
N TRP A 77 -13.41 7.62 3.72
CA TRP A 77 -12.92 9.00 3.74
C TRP A 77 -13.06 9.63 2.36
N VAL A 78 -12.62 8.94 1.30
CA VAL A 78 -12.73 9.46 -0.08
C VAL A 78 -14.20 9.65 -0.45
N ARG A 79 -15.08 8.71 -0.13
CA ARG A 79 -16.51 8.82 -0.42
C ARG A 79 -17.16 10.03 0.26
N LYS A 80 -16.72 10.37 1.48
CA LYS A 80 -17.24 11.52 2.25
C LYS A 80 -16.70 12.86 1.73
N ASN A 81 -15.42 12.91 1.39
CA ASN A 81 -14.73 14.16 1.05
C ASN A 81 -14.69 14.45 -0.47
N ASN A 82 -14.85 13.44 -1.31
CA ASN A 82 -14.90 13.56 -2.76
C ASN A 82 -16.30 13.20 -3.26
N LYS A 83 -17.10 14.21 -3.64
CA LYS A 83 -18.49 14.05 -4.12
C LYS A 83 -18.65 13.28 -5.45
N LYS A 84 -17.57 12.76 -6.04
CA LYS A 84 -17.60 11.99 -7.29
C LYS A 84 -17.69 10.49 -6.99
N PRO A 85 -18.51 9.72 -7.74
CA PRO A 85 -18.56 8.27 -7.58
C PRO A 85 -17.18 7.67 -7.84
N LEU A 86 -16.73 6.82 -6.91
CA LEU A 86 -15.55 5.99 -7.08
C LEU A 86 -15.80 4.96 -8.20
N LEU A 87 -15.36 5.25 -9.42
CA LEU A 87 -15.23 4.22 -10.45
C LEU A 87 -14.08 3.31 -10.05
N VAL A 88 -14.38 2.01 -9.90
CA VAL A 88 -13.45 0.99 -9.37
C VAL A 88 -12.26 0.74 -10.34
N GLU A 89 -12.32 1.27 -11.55
CA GLU A 89 -11.38 1.06 -12.64
C GLU A 89 -10.36 2.19 -12.87
N ASP A 90 -10.50 3.37 -12.25
CA ASP A 90 -9.68 4.55 -12.59
C ASP A 90 -8.38 4.73 -11.79
N PHE A 91 -7.93 3.72 -11.04
CA PHE A 91 -6.72 3.84 -10.22
C PHE A 91 -5.43 3.63 -11.04
N TYR A 92 -5.16 4.56 -11.96
CA TYR A 92 -3.79 4.87 -12.39
C TYR A 92 -3.13 5.69 -11.27
N ILE A 93 -2.10 5.11 -10.64
CA ILE A 93 -1.30 5.79 -9.62
C ILE A 93 -0.53 6.92 -10.33
N VAL A 94 -1.09 8.13 -10.31
CA VAL A 94 -0.30 9.34 -10.55
C VAL A 94 0.34 9.65 -9.21
N ASP A 95 1.59 9.22 -9.06
CA ASP A 95 2.46 9.67 -7.99
C ASP A 95 3.08 11.01 -8.40
N GLU A 96 2.44 12.11 -8.01
CA GLU A 96 3.02 13.46 -8.13
C GLU A 96 4.05 13.75 -7.03
N ASN A 97 4.29 12.84 -6.07
CA ASN A 97 5.20 13.07 -4.94
C ASN A 97 6.02 11.82 -4.58
N SER A 98 6.66 11.20 -5.58
CA SER A 98 7.81 10.33 -5.32
C SER A 98 8.96 11.18 -4.79
N PRO A 99 9.84 10.67 -3.91
CA PRO A 99 10.81 11.47 -3.17
C PRO A 99 11.65 12.38 -4.07
N GLU A 100 11.29 13.66 -4.12
CA GLU A 100 12.20 14.73 -4.47
C GLU A 100 13.26 14.81 -3.37
N LYS A 101 14.40 14.15 -3.61
CA LYS A 101 15.76 14.64 -3.33
C LYS A 101 16.76 13.48 -3.41
N VAL A 102 17.39 13.35 -4.57
CA VAL A 102 18.83 13.07 -4.64
C VAL A 102 19.42 14.07 -5.61
N LEU A 103 19.78 15.24 -5.07
CA LEU A 103 20.59 16.22 -5.78
C LEU A 103 22.02 15.69 -5.88
N GLU A 104 22.50 15.63 -7.12
CA GLU A 104 23.86 15.99 -7.60
C GLU A 104 24.30 15.01 -8.72
N ASN A 105 23.57 14.99 -9.85
CA ASN A 105 23.91 14.45 -11.20
C ASN A 105 22.75 14.69 -12.23
N GLY A 106 21.97 15.75 -12.03
CA GLY A 106 20.50 15.77 -12.16
C GLY A 106 19.81 15.89 -13.52
N ILE A 107 20.39 15.47 -14.65
CA ILE A 107 19.65 15.46 -15.95
C ILE A 107 19.39 14.03 -16.43
N ILE A 108 20.42 13.18 -16.48
CA ILE A 108 20.30 11.79 -16.93
C ILE A 108 19.44 10.96 -15.97
N MET A 109 19.57 11.21 -14.66
CA MET A 109 18.79 10.49 -13.65
C MET A 109 17.30 10.85 -13.67
N GLU A 110 16.96 12.10 -13.99
CA GLU A 110 15.56 12.51 -14.09
C GLU A 110 14.89 11.88 -15.32
N GLU A 111 15.56 11.87 -16.48
CA GLU A 111 15.02 11.22 -17.68
C GLU A 111 14.84 9.70 -17.50
N GLU A 112 15.84 9.02 -16.91
CA GLU A 112 15.78 7.59 -16.61
C GLU A 112 14.66 7.28 -15.59
N TYR A 113 14.53 8.12 -14.57
CA TYR A 113 13.49 8.03 -13.55
C TYR A 113 12.10 8.22 -14.15
N GLN A 114 11.89 9.23 -15.00
CA GLN A 114 10.64 9.45 -15.71
C GLN A 114 10.31 8.31 -16.68
N ARG A 115 11.31 7.77 -17.39
CA ARG A 115 11.13 6.58 -18.24
C ARG A 115 10.69 5.36 -17.44
N LEU A 116 11.31 5.13 -16.28
CA LEU A 116 10.91 4.04 -15.38
C LEU A 116 9.48 4.24 -14.87
N LYS A 117 9.13 5.46 -14.45
CA LYS A 117 7.77 5.80 -14.00
C LYS A 117 6.73 5.52 -15.09
N MET A 118 6.94 6.03 -16.30
CA MET A 118 6.05 5.77 -17.44
C MET A 118 5.98 4.27 -17.82
N ALA A 119 7.09 3.54 -17.69
CA ALA A 119 7.10 2.10 -17.94
C ALA A 119 6.29 1.32 -16.90
N ILE A 120 6.36 1.72 -15.62
CA ILE A 120 5.56 1.14 -14.54
C ILE A 120 4.07 1.41 -14.78
N GLU A 121 3.69 2.61 -15.16
CA GLU A 121 2.30 2.99 -15.46
C GLU A 121 1.68 2.15 -16.60
N LYS A 122 2.50 1.73 -17.56
CA LYS A 122 2.06 0.86 -18.69
C LYS A 122 1.92 -0.62 -18.31
N LEU A 123 2.21 -1.00 -17.06
CA LEU A 123 2.02 -2.37 -16.61
C LEU A 123 0.53 -2.68 -16.40
N PRO A 124 0.08 -3.91 -16.72
CA PRO A 124 -1.24 -4.39 -16.34
C PRO A 124 -1.47 -4.24 -14.82
N PRO A 125 -2.71 -3.96 -14.36
CA PRO A 125 -2.99 -3.54 -12.99
C PRO A 125 -2.37 -4.43 -11.90
N MET A 126 -2.46 -5.75 -12.05
CA MET A 126 -1.88 -6.67 -11.07
C MET A 126 -0.35 -6.72 -11.09
N GLN A 127 0.28 -6.56 -12.27
CA GLN A 127 1.73 -6.48 -12.37
C GLN A 127 2.23 -5.17 -11.77
N HIS A 128 1.58 -4.06 -12.09
CA HIS A 128 1.83 -2.76 -11.49
C HIS A 128 1.76 -2.86 -9.96
N LYS A 129 0.65 -3.33 -9.40
CA LYS A 129 0.47 -3.48 -7.94
C LYS A 129 1.59 -4.28 -7.30
N VAL A 130 1.94 -5.44 -7.87
CA VAL A 130 3.01 -6.29 -7.31
C VAL A 130 4.38 -5.63 -7.38
N ILE A 131 4.71 -4.94 -8.49
CA ILE A 131 5.96 -4.18 -8.60
C ILE A 131 5.99 -3.02 -7.61
N THR A 132 4.91 -2.23 -7.51
CA THR A 132 4.79 -1.13 -6.56
C THR A 132 4.99 -1.62 -5.12
N LEU A 133 4.25 -2.65 -4.71
CA LEU A 133 4.34 -3.19 -3.36
C LEU A 133 5.73 -3.78 -3.06
N LYS A 134 6.37 -4.42 -4.04
CA LYS A 134 7.70 -5.01 -3.88
C LYS A 134 8.79 -3.95 -3.71
N TYR A 135 8.81 -2.94 -4.58
CA TYR A 135 9.97 -2.05 -4.69
C TYR A 135 9.78 -0.71 -3.97
N PHE A 136 8.56 -0.20 -3.88
CA PHE A 136 8.27 1.11 -3.25
C PHE A 136 7.82 0.95 -1.80
N TYR A 137 7.12 -0.14 -1.49
CA TYR A 137 6.70 -0.46 -0.12
C TYR A 137 7.59 -1.52 0.54
N ASN A 138 8.61 -2.01 -0.16
CA ASN A 138 9.57 -3.00 0.33
C ASN A 138 8.90 -4.22 1.00
N LEU A 139 7.85 -4.77 0.39
CA LEU A 139 7.20 -6.00 0.86
C LEU A 139 7.82 -7.24 0.20
N SER A 140 7.94 -8.31 0.96
CA SER A 140 8.26 -9.65 0.46
C SER A 140 7.11 -10.23 -0.38
N MET A 141 7.41 -11.23 -1.22
CA MET A 141 6.38 -11.88 -2.04
C MET A 141 5.27 -12.52 -1.17
N SER A 142 5.62 -13.01 0.03
CA SER A 142 4.68 -13.53 1.01
C SER A 142 3.81 -12.44 1.63
N GLU A 143 4.39 -11.30 2.02
CA GLU A 143 3.62 -10.16 2.53
C GLU A 143 2.68 -9.61 1.44
N ILE A 144 3.13 -9.54 0.19
CA ILE A 144 2.29 -9.10 -0.94
C ILE A 144 1.13 -10.07 -1.17
N ALA A 145 1.35 -11.38 -1.05
CA ALA A 145 0.30 -12.39 -1.18
C ALA A 145 -0.80 -12.18 -0.14
N VAL A 146 -0.39 -11.97 1.11
CA VAL A 146 -1.30 -11.66 2.22
C VAL A 146 -2.01 -10.33 1.99
N PHE A 147 -1.27 -9.28 1.59
CA PHE A 147 -1.76 -7.94 1.35
C PHE A 147 -2.85 -7.89 0.26
N LEU A 148 -2.61 -8.60 -0.85
CA LEU A 148 -3.52 -8.67 -1.98
C LEU A 148 -4.61 -9.74 -1.83
N GLY A 149 -4.51 -10.62 -0.83
CA GLY A 149 -5.43 -11.74 -0.65
C GLY A 149 -5.37 -12.79 -1.77
N ILE A 150 -4.19 -13.00 -2.37
CA ILE A 150 -3.97 -13.95 -3.46
C ILE A 150 -2.85 -14.94 -3.13
N HIS A 151 -2.79 -16.06 -3.85
CA HIS A 151 -1.78 -17.09 -3.60
C HIS A 151 -0.35 -16.61 -3.95
N TYR A 152 0.66 -17.04 -3.18
CA TYR A 152 2.08 -16.69 -3.39
C TYR A 152 2.55 -16.95 -4.82
N SER A 153 2.20 -18.12 -5.38
CA SER A 153 2.57 -18.48 -6.76
C SER A 153 1.98 -17.53 -7.80
N THR A 154 0.84 -16.90 -7.52
CA THR A 154 0.22 -15.87 -8.37
C THR A 154 1.00 -14.57 -8.29
N VAL A 155 1.42 -14.15 -7.09
CA VAL A 155 2.30 -12.97 -6.90
C VAL A 155 3.61 -13.15 -7.67
N ALA A 156 4.27 -14.29 -7.52
CA ALA A 156 5.53 -14.60 -8.20
C ALA A 156 5.39 -14.51 -9.72
N LYS A 157 4.29 -15.02 -10.29
CA LYS A 157 3.99 -14.90 -11.73
C LYS A 157 3.79 -13.45 -12.16
N TYR A 158 3.06 -12.65 -11.39
CA TYR A 158 2.87 -11.23 -11.71
C TYR A 158 4.16 -10.42 -11.59
N HIS A 159 4.97 -10.70 -10.58
CA HIS A 159 6.30 -10.09 -10.40
C HIS A 159 7.21 -10.40 -11.59
N GLN A 160 7.35 -11.69 -11.95
CA GLN A 160 8.17 -12.12 -13.09
C GLN A 160 7.72 -11.48 -14.40
N ARG A 161 6.40 -11.51 -14.69
CA ARG A 161 5.85 -10.90 -15.92
C ARG A 161 6.00 -9.38 -15.92
N GLY A 162 5.84 -8.73 -14.77
CA GLY A 162 6.06 -7.30 -14.59
C GLY A 162 7.49 -6.90 -14.94
N LEU A 163 8.49 -7.59 -14.37
CA LEU A 163 9.90 -7.34 -14.69
C LEU A 163 10.23 -7.59 -16.16
N GLN A 164 9.70 -8.65 -16.75
CA GLN A 164 9.88 -8.93 -18.19
C GLN A 164 9.31 -7.81 -19.06
N ARG A 165 8.17 -7.23 -18.68
CA ARG A 165 7.51 -6.16 -19.43
C ARG A 165 8.21 -4.82 -19.23
N LEU A 166 8.65 -4.49 -18.02
CA LEU A 166 9.49 -3.32 -17.75
C LEU A 166 10.77 -3.35 -18.60
N ARG A 167 11.48 -4.49 -18.64
CA ARG A 167 12.66 -4.66 -19.48
C ARG A 167 12.40 -4.46 -20.98
N LYS A 168 11.16 -4.67 -21.44
CA LYS A 168 10.78 -4.42 -22.85
C LYS A 168 10.39 -2.95 -23.09
N LEU A 169 9.82 -2.29 -22.09
CA LEU A 169 9.36 -0.90 -22.15
C LEU A 169 10.50 0.11 -21.95
N MET A 170 11.58 -0.31 -21.29
CA MET A 170 12.77 0.51 -21.02
C MET A 170 13.91 0.30 -22.01
N LYS A 171 13.72 -0.57 -23.02
CA LYS A 171 14.64 -0.68 -24.17
C LYS A 171 14.30 0.38 -25.19
#